data_AF-A0A3B7ML40-F1
#
_entry.id   AF-A0A3B7ML40-F1
#
_cell.length_a   1.000
_cell.length_b   1.000
_cell.length_c   1.000
_cell.angle_alpha   90.00
_cell.angle_beta   90.00
_cell.angle_gamma   90.00
#
_symmetry.space_group_name_H-M   'P 1'
#
loop_
_entity.id
_entity.type
_entity.pdbx_description
1 polymer ?
#
loop_
_entity_poly.entity_id
_entity_poly.type
_entity_poly.pdbx_seq_one_letter_code
_entity_poly.pdbx_strand_id
1 'polypeptide(L)'
;MAETLGMLCDKLTIVKLKEYHTEDAQRLKSLQEQAVLLQEEINEYVAQAISGQIPLNRLSFAANKVFKKEGNEVAEVVGHIGEVFYQLADVNCRLWHEQEKVYEFEKVALDEKDKVVKQLAVLNLERNKCIDSINNQLIELVKVKNS
;
A
#
# COMPACT_ATOMS: atom_id res chain seq x y z
N MET A 1 -4.59 -14.57 -4.61
CA MET A 1 -3.47 -14.26 -3.71
C MET A 1 -4.12 -14.01 -2.35
N ALA A 2 -3.71 -14.68 -1.28
CA ALA A 2 -4.30 -14.35 0.02
C ALA A 2 -3.79 -12.96 0.41
N GLU A 3 -4.69 -12.12 0.91
CA GLU A 3 -4.37 -10.73 1.22
C GLU A 3 -3.74 -10.64 2.61
N THR A 4 -2.81 -9.70 2.80
CA THR A 4 -2.16 -9.44 4.09
C THR A 4 -2.58 -8.06 4.57
N LEU A 5 -2.38 -7.76 5.85
CA LEU A 5 -2.77 -6.46 6.42
C LEU A 5 -2.23 -5.28 5.62
N GLY A 6 -0.95 -5.28 5.27
CA GLY A 6 -0.35 -4.20 4.48
C GLY A 6 -1.02 -4.02 3.11
N MET A 7 -1.40 -5.10 2.43
CA MET A 7 -2.11 -5.04 1.14
C MET A 7 -3.54 -4.51 1.29
N LEU A 8 -4.24 -4.90 2.36
CA LEU A 8 -5.58 -4.39 2.65
C LEU A 8 -5.56 -2.89 2.95
N CYS A 9 -4.58 -2.43 3.75
CA CYS A 9 -4.38 -1.02 4.03
C CYS A 9 -4.02 -0.23 2.77
N ASP A 10 -3.14 -0.76 1.91
CA ASP A 10 -2.81 -0.16 0.61
C ASP A 10 -4.06 0.06 -0.25
N LYS A 11 -4.88 -0.99 -0.40
CA LYS A 11 -6.14 -0.92 -1.13
C LYS A 11 -7.09 0.12 -0.56
N LEU A 12 -7.27 0.15 0.76
CA LEU A 12 -8.16 1.11 1.42
C LEU A 12 -7.69 2.54 1.15
N THR A 13 -6.38 2.81 1.26
CA THR A 13 -5.83 4.13 0.92
C THR A 13 -6.12 4.51 -0.53
N ILE A 14 -5.93 3.59 -1.48
CA ILE A 14 -6.22 3.84 -2.89
C ILE A 14 -7.72 4.13 -3.11
N VAL A 15 -8.61 3.39 -2.45
CA VAL A 15 -10.06 3.65 -2.51
C VAL A 15 -10.37 5.05 -1.95
N LYS A 16 -9.77 5.45 -0.83
CA LYS A 16 -9.98 6.80 -0.26
C LYS A 16 -9.44 7.92 -1.15
N LEU A 17 -8.32 7.71 -1.84
CA LEU A 17 -7.83 8.66 -2.86
C LEU A 17 -8.83 8.79 -4.02
N LYS A 18 -9.37 7.67 -4.50
CA LYS A 18 -10.41 7.68 -5.54
C LYS A 18 -11.68 8.40 -5.08
N GLU A 19 -12.12 8.19 -3.83
CA GLU A 19 -13.26 8.91 -3.25
C GLU A 19 -13.01 10.41 -3.28
N TYR A 20 -11.83 10.85 -2.86
CA TYR A 20 -11.46 12.26 -2.81
C TYR A 20 -11.46 12.94 -4.18
N HIS A 21 -10.99 12.24 -5.22
CA HIS A 21 -10.87 12.78 -6.58
C HIS A 21 -12.10 12.54 -7.48
N THR A 22 -13.15 11.87 -6.97
CA THR A 22 -14.35 11.55 -7.77
C THR A 22 -15.47 12.56 -7.54
N GLU A 23 -15.94 13.21 -8.60
CA GLU A 23 -17.13 14.08 -8.56
C GLU A 23 -18.43 13.34 -8.93
N ASP A 24 -18.33 12.18 -9.57
CA ASP A 24 -19.49 11.37 -9.98
C ASP A 24 -20.16 10.70 -8.78
N ALA A 25 -21.42 11.07 -8.50
CA ALA A 25 -22.14 10.63 -7.32
C ALA A 25 -22.36 9.11 -7.26
N GLN A 26 -22.54 8.44 -8.40
CA GLN A 26 -22.75 6.99 -8.45
C GLN A 26 -21.46 6.24 -8.13
N ARG A 27 -20.33 6.67 -8.71
CA ARG A 27 -19.00 6.14 -8.40
C ARG A 27 -18.62 6.41 -6.95
N LEU A 28 -18.90 7.61 -6.43
CA LEU A 28 -18.63 7.96 -5.04
C LEU A 28 -19.34 7.01 -4.08
N LYS A 29 -20.64 6.74 -4.31
CA LYS A 29 -21.40 5.77 -3.51
C LYS A 29 -20.76 4.38 -3.56
N SER A 30 -20.39 3.90 -4.74
CA SER A 30 -19.74 2.59 -4.89
C SER A 30 -18.38 2.51 -4.18
N LEU A 31 -17.59 3.59 -4.22
CA LEU A 31 -16.30 3.66 -3.54
C LEU A 31 -16.46 3.67 -2.02
N GLN A 32 -17.46 4.40 -1.50
CA GLN A 32 -17.79 4.43 -0.07
C GLN A 32 -18.20 3.04 0.43
N GLU A 33 -19.04 2.32 -0.32
CA GLU A 33 -19.42 0.94 -0.01
C GLU A 33 -18.18 0.02 0.02
N GLN A 34 -17.29 0.13 -0.98
CA GLN A 34 -16.03 -0.62 -1.01
C GLN A 34 -15.13 -0.29 0.18
N ALA A 35 -15.04 0.98 0.59
CA ALA A 35 -14.22 1.38 1.73
C ALA A 35 -14.75 0.82 3.06
N VAL A 36 -16.06 0.70 3.23
CA VAL A 36 -16.66 0.06 4.41
C VAL A 36 -16.31 -1.43 4.44
N LEU A 37 -16.51 -2.13 3.32
CA LEU A 37 -16.17 -3.55 3.22
C LEU A 37 -14.68 -3.83 3.48
N LEU A 38 -13.78 -3.00 2.94
CA LEU A 38 -12.34 -3.12 3.20
C LEU A 38 -11.99 -2.88 4.69
N GLN A 39 -12.67 -1.95 5.36
CA GLN A 39 -12.47 -1.74 6.80
C GLN A 39 -12.94 -2.94 7.61
N GLU A 40 -14.07 -3.54 7.26
CA GLU A 40 -14.56 -4.77 7.89
C GLU A 40 -13.58 -5.93 7.69
N GLU A 41 -13.06 -6.10 6.47
CA GLU A 41 -12.06 -7.12 6.15
C GLU A 41 -10.75 -6.91 6.93
N ILE A 42 -10.28 -5.66 7.06
CA ILE A 42 -9.12 -5.32 7.90
C ILE A 42 -9.37 -5.67 9.36
N ASN A 43 -10.53 -5.29 9.90
CA ASN A 43 -10.88 -5.56 11.30
C ASN A 43 -10.94 -7.07 11.57
N GLU A 44 -11.57 -7.83 10.68
CA GLU A 44 -11.63 -9.28 10.76
C GLU A 44 -10.23 -9.89 10.67
N TYR A 45 -9.42 -9.49 9.70
CA TYR A 45 -8.06 -9.99 9.53
C TYR A 45 -7.22 -9.78 10.80
N VAL A 46 -7.26 -8.58 11.39
CA VAL A 46 -6.54 -8.25 12.61
C VAL A 46 -7.06 -9.08 13.79
N ALA A 47 -8.37 -9.25 13.94
CA ALA A 47 -8.96 -10.08 14.98
C ALA A 47 -8.55 -11.56 14.86
N GLN A 48 -8.57 -12.11 13.65
CA GLN A 48 -8.14 -13.47 13.37
C GLN A 48 -6.63 -13.67 13.60
N ALA A 49 -5.80 -12.69 13.22
CA ALA A 49 -4.36 -12.72 13.47
C ALA A 49 -4.05 -12.73 14.98
N ILE A 50 -4.69 -11.84 15.73
CA ILE A 50 -4.49 -11.69 17.17
C ILE A 50 -5.01 -12.90 17.97
N SER A 51 -6.09 -13.55 17.50
CA SER A 51 -6.62 -14.77 18.13
C SER A 51 -5.87 -16.04 17.73
N GLY A 52 -4.85 -15.94 16.88
CA GLY A 52 -4.06 -17.07 16.41
C GLY A 52 -4.76 -17.96 15.38
N GLN A 53 -5.91 -17.52 14.85
CA GLN A 53 -6.61 -18.23 13.78
C GLN A 53 -5.84 -18.17 12.46
N ILE A 54 -5.07 -17.09 12.23
CA ILE A 54 -4.12 -16.99 11.12
C ILE A 54 -2.73 -17.40 11.63
N PRO A 55 -2.14 -18.49 11.10
CA PRO A 55 -0.76 -18.86 11.40
C PRO A 55 0.23 -17.75 11.05
N LEU A 56 1.26 -17.53 11.86
CA LEU A 56 2.24 -16.46 11.67
C LEU A 56 2.90 -16.48 10.28
N ASN A 57 3.17 -17.67 9.72
CA ASN A 57 3.75 -17.84 8.39
C ASN A 57 2.80 -17.49 7.23
N ARG A 58 1.54 -17.13 7.52
CA ARG A 58 0.54 -16.65 6.57
C ARG A 58 0.21 -15.17 6.73
N LEU A 59 0.79 -14.49 7.73
CA LEU A 59 0.61 -13.03 7.93
C LEU A 59 1.47 -12.18 6.99
N SER A 60 2.48 -12.80 6.36
CA SER A 60 3.34 -12.18 5.36
C SER A 60 3.67 -13.21 4.28
N PHE A 61 3.88 -12.73 3.05
CA PHE A 61 4.39 -13.55 1.96
C PHE A 61 5.82 -13.14 1.65
N ALA A 62 6.67 -14.10 1.27
CA ALA A 62 7.98 -13.78 0.74
C ALA A 62 7.84 -12.85 -0.46
N ALA A 63 8.65 -11.79 -0.49
CA ALA A 63 8.67 -10.83 -1.59
C ALA A 63 9.10 -11.53 -2.88
N ASN A 64 8.13 -12.00 -3.67
CA ASN A 64 8.38 -12.70 -4.93
C ASN A 64 8.60 -11.74 -6.11
N LYS A 65 8.66 -10.43 -5.87
CA LYS A 65 8.78 -9.43 -6.94
C LYS A 65 10.26 -9.22 -7.31
N VAL A 66 10.58 -9.55 -8.56
CA VAL A 66 11.90 -9.29 -9.17
C VAL A 66 11.99 -7.81 -9.54
N PHE A 67 12.57 -6.99 -8.66
CA PHE A 67 12.92 -5.61 -8.99
C PHE A 67 14.43 -5.50 -9.25
N LYS A 68 14.82 -4.75 -10.29
CA LYS A 68 16.21 -4.29 -10.43
C LYS A 68 16.50 -3.29 -9.31
N LYS A 69 17.28 -3.72 -8.31
CA LYS A 69 17.75 -2.87 -7.19
C LYS A 69 18.72 -1.79 -7.66
N GLU A 70 19.53 -2.06 -8.67
CA GLU A 70 20.50 -1.09 -9.21
C GLU A 70 19.77 0.11 -9.83
N GLY A 71 20.08 1.31 -9.31
CA GLY A 71 19.54 2.58 -9.77
C GLY A 71 18.21 3.02 -9.15
N ASN A 72 17.61 2.19 -8.27
CA ASN A 72 16.34 2.46 -7.57
C ASN A 72 16.52 2.32 -6.05
N GLU A 73 17.46 3.07 -5.48
CA GLU A 73 17.62 3.15 -4.03
C GLU A 73 16.48 3.97 -3.43
N VAL A 74 15.77 3.37 -2.49
CA VAL A 74 14.69 4.02 -1.74
C VAL A 74 15.03 3.97 -0.26
N ALA A 75 14.60 5.00 0.48
CA ALA A 75 14.79 5.06 1.91
C ALA A 75 14.28 3.79 2.61
N GLU A 76 14.89 3.47 3.76
CA GLU A 76 14.37 2.44 4.63
C GLU A 76 13.09 2.93 5.32
N VAL A 77 12.12 2.03 5.47
CA VAL A 77 10.90 2.31 6.21
C VAL A 77 11.22 2.20 7.69
N VAL A 78 11.10 3.31 8.41
CA VAL A 78 11.44 3.42 9.83
C VAL A 78 10.21 3.75 10.65
N GLY A 79 10.27 3.44 11.95
CA GLY A 79 9.24 3.85 12.89
C GLY A 79 8.24 2.78 13.31
N HIS A 80 7.30 3.18 14.17
CA HIS A 80 6.23 2.32 14.68
C HIS A 80 5.07 2.19 13.69
N ILE A 81 4.18 1.24 13.92
CA ILE A 81 3.16 0.84 12.94
C ILE A 81 2.31 2.02 12.43
N GLY A 82 1.96 2.98 13.30
CA GLY A 82 1.26 4.20 12.91
C GLY A 82 2.06 5.10 11.95
N GLU A 83 3.36 5.22 12.17
CA GLU A 83 4.26 5.98 11.28
C GLU A 83 4.45 5.28 9.93
N VAL A 84 4.43 3.95 9.92
CA VAL A 84 4.48 3.18 8.67
C VAL A 84 3.17 3.30 7.89
N PHE A 85 2.01 3.33 8.56
CA PHE A 85 0.74 3.65 7.89
C PHE A 85 0.75 5.05 7.27
N TYR A 86 1.28 6.03 7.99
CA TYR A 86 1.45 7.38 7.45
C TYR A 86 2.34 7.38 6.19
N GLN A 87 3.50 6.71 6.25
CA GLN A 87 4.40 6.59 5.10
C GLN A 87 3.73 5.89 3.91
N LEU A 88 2.97 4.81 4.13
CA LEU A 88 2.20 4.15 3.06
C LEU A 88 1.20 5.12 2.42
N ALA A 89 0.48 5.90 3.24
CA ALA A 89 -0.48 6.88 2.75
C ALA A 89 0.20 7.99 1.93
N ASP A 90 1.29 8.56 2.43
CA ASP A 90 2.09 9.57 1.71
C ASP A 90 2.60 9.05 0.36
N VAL A 91 3.20 7.86 0.34
CA VAL A 91 3.70 7.24 -0.88
C VAL A 91 2.57 6.99 -1.87
N ASN A 92 1.40 6.55 -1.41
CA ASN A 92 0.24 6.36 -2.28
C ASN A 92 -0.29 7.68 -2.88
N CYS A 93 -0.30 8.78 -2.12
CA CYS A 93 -0.63 10.10 -2.64
C CYS A 93 0.38 10.54 -3.72
N ARG A 94 1.68 10.39 -3.45
CA ARG A 94 2.75 10.72 -4.41
C ARG A 94 2.66 9.86 -5.67
N LEU A 95 2.37 8.57 -5.51
CA LEU A 95 2.19 7.64 -6.62
C LEU A 95 0.98 8.00 -7.47
N TRP A 96 -0.13 8.41 -6.86
CA TRP A 96 -1.31 8.89 -7.57
C TRP A 96 -0.95 10.05 -8.51
N HIS A 97 -0.34 11.11 -8.00
CA HIS A 97 0.03 12.28 -8.80
C HIS A 97 1.07 11.96 -9.89
N GLU A 98 2.01 11.06 -9.62
CA GLU A 98 2.96 10.63 -10.64
C GLU A 98 2.28 9.79 -11.73
N GLN A 99 1.28 8.97 -11.38
CA GLN A 99 0.48 8.22 -12.34
C GLN A 99 -0.41 9.12 -13.20
N GLU A 100 -0.90 10.24 -12.68
CA GLU A 100 -1.69 11.19 -13.46
C GLU A 100 -0.93 11.72 -14.69
N LYS A 101 0.39 11.89 -14.57
CA LYS A 101 1.26 12.29 -15.71
C LYS A 101 1.30 11.25 -16.84
N VAL A 102 0.95 9.99 -16.54
CA VAL A 102 0.92 8.90 -17.53
C VAL A 102 -0.36 8.94 -18.37
N TYR A 103 -1.47 9.45 -17.84
CA TYR A 103 -2.70 9.58 -18.64
C TYR A 103 -2.54 10.58 -19.79
N GLU A 104 -1.68 11.59 -19.61
CA GLU A 104 -1.32 12.56 -20.65
C GLU A 104 0.15 12.41 -21.07
N PHE A 105 0.69 11.19 -21.08
CA PHE A 105 2.11 10.94 -21.30
C PHE A 105 2.63 11.49 -22.64
N GLU A 106 1.76 11.64 -23.63
CA GLU A 106 2.09 12.27 -24.91
C GLU A 106 2.48 13.75 -24.77
N LYS A 107 1.91 14.45 -23.78
CA LYS A 107 2.19 15.88 -23.49
C LYS A 107 3.43 16.08 -22.60
N VAL A 108 3.95 15.02 -21.98
CA VAL A 108 5.18 15.08 -21.20
C VAL A 108 6.37 15.29 -22.15
N ALA A 109 7.22 16.27 -21.85
CA ALA A 109 8.42 16.55 -22.63
C ALA A 109 9.33 15.30 -22.70
N LEU A 110 9.97 15.06 -23.85
CA LEU A 110 10.71 13.81 -24.09
C LEU A 110 11.82 13.57 -23.05
N ASP A 111 12.46 14.62 -22.57
CA ASP A 111 13.50 14.63 -21.54
C ASP A 111 12.98 14.41 -20.12
N GLU A 112 11.66 14.53 -19.90
CA GLU A 112 11.00 14.30 -18.62
C GLU A 112 10.34 12.90 -18.54
N LYS A 113 10.09 12.23 -19.68
CA LYS A 113 9.43 10.92 -19.73
C LYS A 113 10.17 9.84 -18.92
N ASP A 114 11.49 9.77 -19.05
CA ASP A 114 12.31 8.81 -18.32
C ASP A 114 12.27 9.08 -16.81
N LYS A 115 12.17 10.36 -16.40
CA LYS A 115 12.06 10.75 -15.00
C LYS A 115 10.75 10.27 -14.39
N VAL A 116 9.63 10.42 -15.10
CA VAL A 116 8.31 9.93 -14.66
C VAL A 116 8.35 8.41 -14.46
N VAL A 117 8.87 7.66 -15.43
CA VAL A 117 8.96 6.19 -15.33
C VAL A 117 9.84 5.77 -14.16
N LYS A 118 11.00 6.42 -13.98
CA LYS A 118 11.90 6.14 -12.85
C LYS A 118 11.24 6.46 -11.51
N GLN A 119 10.54 7.60 -11.41
CA GLN A 119 9.85 8.00 -10.19
C GLN A 119 8.72 7.01 -9.82
N LEU A 120 7.97 6.53 -10.81
CA LEU A 120 6.98 5.48 -10.61
C LEU A 120 7.62 4.20 -10.09
N ALA A 121 8.78 3.78 -10.62
CA ALA A 121 9.48 2.60 -10.14
C ALA A 121 9.92 2.73 -8.67
N VAL A 122 10.49 3.89 -8.31
CA VAL A 122 10.91 4.25 -6.95
C VAL A 122 9.72 4.23 -5.99
N LEU A 123 8.62 4.93 -6.32
CA LEU A 123 7.42 4.99 -5.47
C LEU A 123 6.75 3.63 -5.30
N ASN A 124 6.70 2.80 -6.35
CA ASN A 124 6.18 1.45 -6.24
C ASN A 124 7.04 0.58 -5.30
N LEU A 125 8.35 0.78 -5.27
CA LEU A 125 9.24 0.08 -4.36
C LEU A 125 9.04 0.56 -2.91
N GLU A 126 8.96 1.87 -2.68
CA GLU A 126 8.62 2.47 -1.37
C GLU A 126 7.30 1.91 -0.82
N ARG A 127 6.25 1.85 -1.65
CA ARG A 127 4.95 1.31 -1.27
C ARG A 127 5.05 -0.15 -0.83
N ASN A 128 5.75 -0.98 -1.61
CA ASN A 128 5.93 -2.39 -1.25
C ASN A 128 6.71 -2.54 0.07
N LYS A 129 7.77 -1.75 0.29
CA LYS A 129 8.48 -1.76 1.58
C LYS A 129 7.56 -1.40 2.74
N CYS A 130 6.66 -0.44 2.58
CA CYS A 130 5.69 -0.08 3.62
C CYS A 130 4.70 -1.23 3.90
N ILE A 131 4.16 -1.85 2.84
CA ILE A 131 3.28 -3.03 2.95
C ILE A 131 3.97 -4.15 3.73
N ASP A 132 5.20 -4.48 3.37
CA ASP A 132 5.98 -5.53 4.02
C ASP A 132 6.29 -5.19 5.48
N SER A 133 6.61 -3.92 5.77
CA SER A 133 6.85 -3.45 7.13
C SER A 133 5.60 -3.57 8.02
N ILE A 134 4.41 -3.20 7.52
CA ILE A 134 3.14 -3.37 8.25
C ILE A 134 2.90 -4.85 8.60
N ASN A 135 3.10 -5.75 7.62
CA ASN A 135 2.93 -7.19 7.85
C ASN A 135 3.89 -7.70 8.93
N ASN A 136 5.16 -7.30 8.87
CA ASN A 136 6.17 -7.73 9.83
C ASN A 136 5.90 -7.17 11.23
N GLN A 137 5.48 -5.91 11.35
CA GLN A 137 5.13 -5.33 12.65
C GLN A 137 3.90 -6.00 13.26
N LEU A 138 2.89 -6.39 12.46
CA LEU A 138 1.77 -7.20 12.94
C LEU A 138 2.26 -8.56 13.47
N ILE A 139 3.15 -9.24 12.75
CA ILE A 139 3.73 -10.52 13.18
C ILE A 139 4.39 -10.37 14.56
N GLU A 140 5.21 -9.33 14.75
CA GLU A 140 5.88 -9.10 16.04
C GLU A 140 4.89 -8.80 17.17
N LEU A 141 3.86 -7.99 16.92
CA LEU A 141 2.79 -7.73 17.89
C LEU A 141 2.06 -9.01 18.32
N VAL A 142 1.73 -9.89 17.36
CA VAL A 142 1.06 -11.16 17.65
C VAL A 142 1.98 -12.12 18.42
N LYS A 143 3.29 -12.16 18.11
CA LYS A 143 4.27 -12.97 18.86
C LYS A 143 4.36 -12.54 20.32
N VAL A 144 4.48 -11.23 20.58
CA VAL A 144 4.59 -10.71 21.96
C VAL A 144 3.35 -11.04 22.79
N LYS A 145 2.15 -10.97 22.20
CA LYS A 145 0.91 -11.28 22.91
C LYS A 145 0.78 -12.76 23.27
N ASN A 146 1.27 -13.65 22.42
CA ASN A 146 1.14 -15.10 22.56
C ASN A 146 2.34 -15.75 23.28
N SER A 147 3.30 -14.96 23.74
CA SER A 147 4.44 -15.38 24.58
C SER A 147 4.08 -15.26 26.05
#